data_AF-A0A432HEM6-F1
#
_entry.id   AF-A0A432HEM6-F1
#
_cell.length_a   1.000
_cell.length_b   1.000
_cell.length_c   1.000
_cell.angle_alpha   90.00
_cell.angle_beta   90.00
_cell.angle_gamma   90.00
#
_symmetry.space_group_name_H-M   'P 1'
#
loop_
_entity.id
_entity.type
_entity.pdbx_description
1 polymer ?
#
loop_
_entity_poly.entity_id
_entity_poly.type
_entity_poly.pdbx_seq_one_letter_code
_entity_poly.pdbx_strand_id
1 'polypeptide(L)'
;MDGRPLGRQGFTLIELLLAVGLSALMVGVVMGTYLGIRNGVAESLVYHEAEVEGVLMSRRILLDIESAYLGNPASQERFYFEGMATKIPWQTTRLSFVTTAVSEDAETLKGIADMGRVTYRLVPEGNGGETYELYRDVAPLGSRYPVKKELLSDRVREFRVVYEDRNHHFSREWNSRGAQWKDRLPTLVRIELTVEDEKGKRHTFRGQAHPEQDWME
;
A
#
# COMPACT_ATOMS: atom_id res chain seq x y z
N MET A 1 -77.37 -37.97 3.89
CA MET A 1 -75.92 -37.70 3.95
C MET A 1 -75.61 -36.87 2.72
N ASP A 2 -75.72 -35.55 2.83
CA ASP A 2 -75.67 -34.64 1.69
C ASP A 2 -74.24 -34.14 1.46
N GLY A 3 -73.59 -34.70 0.45
CA GLY A 3 -72.36 -34.15 -0.12
C GLY A 3 -72.69 -32.90 -0.92
N ARG A 4 -72.35 -31.72 -0.36
CA ARG A 4 -72.38 -30.47 -1.12
C ARG A 4 -71.24 -30.49 -2.15
N PRO A 5 -71.51 -30.29 -3.45
CA PRO A 5 -70.45 -30.11 -4.42
C PRO A 5 -69.73 -28.79 -4.12
N LEU A 6 -68.43 -28.85 -3.83
CA LEU A 6 -67.55 -27.70 -3.85
C LEU A 6 -67.60 -27.12 -5.27
N GLY A 7 -68.29 -25.98 -5.42
CA GLY A 7 -68.49 -25.33 -6.70
C GLY A 7 -67.15 -25.09 -7.40
N ARG A 8 -67.00 -25.63 -8.61
CA ARG A 8 -65.91 -25.29 -9.53
C ARG A 8 -66.09 -23.83 -9.96
N GLN A 9 -65.53 -22.90 -9.20
CA GLN A 9 -65.35 -21.52 -9.63
C GLN A 9 -64.10 -21.48 -10.54
N GLY A 10 -64.31 -21.23 -11.83
CA GLY A 10 -63.22 -20.96 -12.77
C GLY A 10 -62.63 -19.57 -12.53
N PHE A 11 -61.32 -19.44 -12.72
CA PHE A 11 -60.63 -18.15 -12.63
C PHE A 11 -61.21 -17.14 -13.64
N THR A 12 -61.41 -15.92 -13.19
CA THR A 12 -61.79 -14.81 -14.08
C THR A 12 -60.58 -14.35 -14.90
N LEU A 13 -60.79 -13.87 -16.12
CA LEU A 13 -59.72 -13.32 -16.97
C LEU A 13 -58.94 -12.21 -16.25
N ILE A 14 -59.64 -11.43 -15.42
CA ILE A 14 -59.04 -10.33 -14.66
C ILE A 14 -58.14 -10.85 -13.53
N GLU A 15 -58.49 -11.94 -12.84
CA GLU A 15 -57.59 -12.58 -11.86
C GLU A 15 -56.32 -13.11 -12.52
N LEU A 16 -56.43 -13.70 -13.71
CA LEU A 16 -55.26 -14.19 -14.44
C LEU A 16 -54.31 -13.03 -14.78
N LEU A 17 -54.85 -11.92 -15.28
CA LEU A 17 -54.06 -10.71 -15.59
C LEU A 17 -53.42 -10.12 -14.32
N LEU A 18 -54.15 -10.11 -13.20
CA LEU A 18 -53.65 -9.64 -11.90
C LEU A 18 -52.50 -10.52 -11.39
N ALA A 19 -52.65 -11.84 -11.47
CA ALA A 19 -51.62 -12.79 -11.06
C ALA A 19 -50.35 -12.66 -11.91
N VAL A 20 -50.48 -12.48 -13.22
CA VAL A 20 -49.35 -12.25 -14.13
C VAL A 20 -48.68 -10.90 -13.84
N GLY A 21 -49.45 -9.84 -13.61
CA GLY A 21 -48.92 -8.52 -13.27
C GLY A 21 -48.14 -8.51 -11.95
N LEU A 22 -48.68 -9.16 -10.90
CA LEU A 22 -48.00 -9.32 -9.62
C LEU A 22 -46.73 -10.18 -9.75
N SER A 23 -46.78 -11.25 -10.56
CA SER A 23 -45.61 -12.10 -10.82
C SER A 23 -44.49 -11.33 -11.52
N ALA A 24 -44.84 -10.52 -12.54
CA ALA A 24 -43.87 -9.68 -13.25
C ALA A 24 -43.23 -8.64 -12.31
N LEU A 25 -44.01 -8.03 -11.42
CA LEU A 25 -43.49 -7.12 -10.39
C LEU A 25 -42.52 -7.82 -9.44
N MET A 26 -42.87 -9.02 -8.96
CA MET A 26 -41.98 -9.81 -8.09
C MET A 26 -40.67 -10.15 -8.79
N VAL A 27 -40.72 -10.61 -10.05
CA VAL A 27 -39.52 -10.89 -10.84
C VAL A 27 -38.68 -9.62 -11.02
N GLY A 28 -39.31 -8.48 -11.29
CA GLY A 28 -38.63 -7.19 -11.42
C GLY A 28 -37.88 -6.78 -10.14
N VAL A 29 -38.51 -6.92 -8.98
CA VAL A 29 -37.89 -6.63 -7.67
C VAL A 29 -36.72 -7.57 -7.39
N VAL A 30 -36.90 -8.88 -7.63
CA VAL A 30 -35.84 -9.87 -7.43
C VAL A 30 -34.66 -9.60 -8.35
N MET A 31 -34.91 -9.32 -9.63
CA MET A 31 -33.85 -9.05 -10.60
C MET A 31 -33.13 -7.74 -10.30
N GLY A 32 -33.86 -6.68 -9.91
CA GLY A 32 -33.27 -5.41 -9.49
C GLY A 32 -32.38 -5.58 -8.26
N THR A 33 -32.83 -6.35 -7.28
CA THR A 33 -32.04 -6.66 -6.07
C THR A 33 -30.79 -7.47 -6.41
N TYR A 34 -30.93 -8.49 -7.26
CA TYR A 34 -29.81 -9.32 -7.71
C TYR A 34 -28.73 -8.50 -8.43
N LEU A 35 -29.13 -7.63 -9.36
CA LEU A 35 -28.21 -6.74 -10.06
C LEU A 35 -27.55 -5.73 -9.11
N GLY A 36 -28.31 -5.19 -8.15
CA GLY A 36 -27.79 -4.30 -7.11
C GLY A 36 -26.72 -4.96 -6.25
N ILE A 37 -26.98 -6.18 -5.77
CA ILE A 37 -26.01 -6.95 -4.98
C ILE A 37 -24.76 -7.27 -5.81
N ARG A 38 -24.92 -7.74 -7.05
CA ARG A 38 -23.79 -8.09 -7.91
C ARG A 38 -22.87 -6.90 -8.16
N ASN A 39 -23.45 -5.73 -8.46
CA ASN A 39 -22.68 -4.51 -8.70
C ASN A 39 -22.00 -4.03 -7.42
N GLY A 40 -22.68 -4.10 -6.26
CA GLY A 40 -22.11 -3.74 -4.96
C GLY A 40 -20.96 -4.66 -4.53
N VAL A 41 -21.05 -5.97 -4.77
CA VAL A 41 -19.98 -6.92 -4.45
C VAL A 41 -18.75 -6.71 -5.35
N ALA A 42 -18.95 -6.55 -6.66
CA ALA A 42 -17.85 -6.26 -7.59
C ALA A 42 -17.13 -4.95 -7.23
N GLU A 43 -17.90 -3.93 -6.86
CA GLU A 43 -17.35 -2.66 -6.39
C GLU A 43 -16.60 -2.78 -5.06
N SER A 44 -17.13 -3.55 -4.11
CA SER A 44 -16.46 -3.80 -2.83
C SER A 44 -15.14 -4.54 -2.97
N LEU A 45 -15.02 -5.47 -3.93
CA LEU A 45 -13.79 -6.24 -4.15
C LEU A 45 -12.65 -5.36 -4.67
N VAL A 46 -12.93 -4.50 -5.66
CA VAL A 46 -11.93 -3.57 -6.23
C VAL A 46 -11.46 -2.54 -5.18
N TYR A 47 -12.38 -2.00 -4.38
CA TYR A 47 -12.00 -1.10 -3.28
C TYR A 47 -11.12 -1.81 -2.25
N HIS A 48 -11.44 -3.06 -1.94
CA HIS A 48 -10.69 -3.82 -0.95
C HIS A 48 -9.26 -4.11 -1.40
N GLU A 49 -9.03 -4.30 -2.70
CA GLU A 49 -7.70 -4.59 -3.22
C GLU A 49 -6.73 -3.41 -3.06
N ALA A 50 -7.09 -2.22 -3.54
CA ALA A 50 -6.24 -1.03 -3.41
C ALA A 50 -6.02 -0.62 -1.94
N GLU A 51 -7.02 -0.86 -1.08
CA GLU A 51 -6.91 -0.65 0.36
C GLU A 51 -5.92 -1.61 1.02
N VAL A 52 -6.06 -2.92 0.76
CA VAL A 52 -5.16 -3.95 1.29
C VAL A 52 -3.73 -3.72 0.79
N GLU A 53 -3.56 -3.46 -0.50
CA GLU A 53 -2.27 -3.17 -1.13
C GLU A 53 -1.60 -1.94 -0.48
N GLY A 54 -2.32 -0.83 -0.36
CA GLY A 54 -1.83 0.40 0.25
C GLY A 54 -1.43 0.24 1.72
N VAL A 55 -2.22 -0.51 2.50
CA VAL A 55 -1.92 -0.83 3.90
C VAL A 55 -0.67 -1.70 4.01
N LEU A 56 -0.55 -2.76 3.19
CA LEU A 56 0.61 -3.66 3.21
C LEU A 56 1.89 -2.95 2.80
N MET A 57 1.85 -2.14 1.74
CA MET A 57 2.99 -1.33 1.30
C MET A 57 3.42 -0.34 2.39
N SER A 58 2.47 0.42 2.94
CA SER A 58 2.77 1.41 3.98
C SER A 58 3.38 0.76 5.21
N ARG A 59 2.80 -0.37 5.65
CA ARG A 59 3.32 -1.13 6.79
C ARG A 59 4.73 -1.65 6.53
N ARG A 60 5.02 -2.16 5.32
CA ARG A 60 6.36 -2.64 4.96
C ARG A 60 7.39 -1.51 4.97
N ILE A 61 7.05 -0.34 4.42
CA ILE A 61 7.91 0.84 4.44
C ILE A 61 8.20 1.29 5.88
N LEU A 62 7.17 1.36 6.71
CA LEU A 62 7.32 1.76 8.12
C LEU A 62 8.20 0.79 8.90
N LEU A 63 7.99 -0.53 8.75
CA LEU A 63 8.84 -1.54 9.40
C LEU A 63 10.31 -1.41 9.00
N ASP A 64 10.59 -1.20 7.71
CA ASP A 64 11.95 -0.97 7.26
C ASP A 64 12.55 0.27 7.92
N ILE A 65 11.80 1.38 8.00
CA ILE A 65 12.23 2.65 8.60
C ILE A 65 12.46 2.53 10.12
N GLU A 66 11.56 1.87 10.85
CA GLU A 66 11.69 1.64 12.30
C GLU A 66 13.00 0.93 12.60
N SER A 67 13.34 -0.06 11.78
CA SER A 67 14.57 -0.84 11.86
C SER A 67 15.77 -0.20 11.14
N ALA A 68 15.72 1.10 10.80
CA ALA A 68 16.79 1.75 10.06
C ALA A 68 18.06 1.93 10.92
N TYR A 69 19.21 1.83 10.27
CA TYR A 69 20.50 1.68 10.93
C TYR A 69 21.60 2.51 10.25
N LEU A 70 22.44 3.20 11.05
CA LEU A 70 23.57 4.01 10.53
C LEU A 70 24.96 3.42 10.77
N GLY A 71 25.09 2.37 11.57
CA GLY A 71 26.40 1.90 11.99
C GLY A 71 26.97 2.72 13.15
N ASN A 72 27.94 2.14 13.84
CA ASN A 72 28.75 2.89 14.81
C ASN A 72 29.63 3.90 14.05
N PRO A 73 29.64 5.21 14.40
CA PRO A 73 30.51 6.20 13.76
C PRO A 73 32.01 5.87 13.81
N ALA A 74 32.44 5.04 14.77
CA ALA A 74 33.80 4.56 14.94
C ALA A 74 34.15 3.34 14.06
N SER A 75 33.16 2.70 13.41
CA SER A 75 33.42 1.59 12.48
C SER A 75 33.98 2.11 11.14
N GLN A 76 34.70 1.24 10.42
CA GLN A 76 35.14 1.54 9.05
C GLN A 76 33.98 1.51 8.05
N GLU A 77 32.91 0.75 8.32
CA GLU A 77 31.73 0.66 7.47
C GLU A 77 30.68 1.70 7.87
N ARG A 78 30.64 2.81 7.12
CA ARG A 78 29.65 3.87 7.34
C ARG A 78 28.38 3.60 6.55
N PHE A 79 27.28 3.35 7.25
CA PHE A 79 25.96 3.31 6.64
C PHE A 79 25.35 4.71 6.62
N TYR A 80 24.33 4.88 5.78
CA TYR A 80 23.70 6.17 5.57
C TYR A 80 22.23 5.99 5.27
N PHE A 81 21.46 6.92 5.82
CA PHE A 81 20.07 7.20 5.55
C PHE A 81 19.97 8.42 4.63
N GLU A 82 19.32 8.25 3.50
CA GLU A 82 19.18 9.25 2.46
C GLU A 82 17.75 9.26 1.90
N GLY A 83 17.16 10.44 1.86
CA GLY A 83 15.84 10.72 1.29
C GLY A 83 15.93 11.91 0.36
N MET A 84 15.61 11.70 -0.91
CA MET A 84 15.65 12.73 -1.95
C MET A 84 14.24 13.07 -2.43
N ALA A 85 13.86 14.34 -2.26
CA ALA A 85 12.68 14.90 -2.89
C ALA A 85 12.94 15.15 -4.38
N THR A 86 11.89 15.12 -5.20
CA THR A 86 11.95 15.70 -6.55
C THR A 86 11.60 17.19 -6.50
N LYS A 87 11.80 17.86 -7.65
CA LYS A 87 11.24 19.19 -7.91
C LYS A 87 9.72 19.22 -7.75
N ILE A 88 9.05 18.08 -7.89
CA ILE A 88 7.61 17.95 -7.69
C ILE A 88 7.29 17.92 -6.17
N PRO A 89 6.50 18.87 -5.63
CA PRO A 89 6.32 19.01 -4.19
C PRO A 89 5.71 17.81 -3.45
N TRP A 90 4.99 16.95 -4.16
CA TRP A 90 4.29 15.80 -3.59
C TRP A 90 5.00 14.47 -3.78
N GLN A 91 6.24 14.46 -4.26
CA GLN A 91 6.96 13.24 -4.57
C GLN A 91 8.36 13.18 -3.94
N THR A 92 8.68 11.98 -3.46
CA THR A 92 10.00 11.52 -3.04
C THR A 92 10.47 10.52 -4.08
N THR A 93 11.57 10.83 -4.76
CA THR A 93 12.09 9.99 -5.84
C THR A 93 12.81 8.77 -5.29
N ARG A 94 13.50 8.95 -4.17
CA ARG A 94 14.35 7.91 -3.61
C ARG A 94 14.42 8.02 -2.08
N LEU A 95 14.24 6.89 -1.42
CA LEU A 95 14.53 6.71 0.01
C LEU A 95 15.43 5.47 0.14
N SER A 96 16.64 5.64 0.67
CA SER A 96 17.65 4.59 0.78
C SER A 96 18.30 4.58 2.16
N PHE A 97 18.32 3.42 2.79
CA PHE A 97 18.94 3.23 4.11
C PHE A 97 19.26 1.76 4.35
N VAL A 98 20.03 1.49 5.39
CA VAL A 98 20.28 0.13 5.88
C VAL A 98 19.23 -0.20 6.93
N THR A 99 18.69 -1.42 6.90
CA THR A 99 17.70 -1.91 7.85
C THR A 99 17.98 -3.34 8.25
N THR A 100 17.56 -3.72 9.46
CA THR A 100 17.55 -5.11 9.94
C THR A 100 16.28 -5.87 9.54
N ALA A 101 15.27 -5.19 8.98
CA ALA A 101 13.99 -5.79 8.57
C ALA A 101 14.06 -6.58 7.24
N VAL A 102 15.24 -7.11 6.89
CA VAL A 102 15.45 -7.90 5.67
C VAL A 102 15.11 -9.36 5.97
N SER A 103 13.86 -9.74 5.69
CA SER A 103 13.47 -11.15 5.68
C SER A 103 13.97 -11.81 4.39
N GLU A 104 15.02 -12.62 4.48
CA GLU A 104 15.31 -13.67 3.51
C GLU A 104 14.96 -15.04 4.11
N ASP A 105 14.66 -16.02 3.26
CA ASP A 105 14.39 -17.37 3.70
C ASP A 105 15.60 -17.94 4.44
N ALA A 106 15.35 -18.64 5.56
CA ALA A 106 16.39 -19.19 6.45
C ALA A 106 17.42 -20.10 5.75
N GLU A 107 17.08 -20.69 4.61
CA GLU A 107 18.03 -21.47 3.79
C GLU A 107 19.01 -20.60 2.99
N THR A 108 18.63 -19.37 2.64
CA THR A 108 19.48 -18.40 1.93
C THR A 108 20.45 -17.71 2.90
N LEU A 109 20.07 -17.58 4.17
CA LEU A 109 20.76 -16.85 5.23
C LEU A 109 21.98 -17.55 5.84
N LYS A 110 22.53 -18.63 5.26
CA LYS A 110 23.78 -19.24 5.78
C LYS A 110 24.96 -18.28 5.58
N GLY A 111 25.21 -17.44 6.59
CA GLY A 111 26.32 -16.50 6.65
C GLY A 111 26.06 -15.11 6.06
N ILE A 112 24.80 -14.77 5.75
CA ILE A 112 24.42 -13.41 5.32
C ILE A 112 24.09 -12.62 6.60
N ALA A 113 24.54 -11.37 6.67
CA ALA A 113 24.19 -10.48 7.76
C ALA A 113 22.66 -10.24 7.76
N ASP A 114 22.03 -10.18 8.94
CA ASP A 114 20.61 -9.83 9.14
C ASP A 114 20.30 -8.37 8.78
N MET A 115 21.13 -7.74 7.95
CA MET A 115 21.04 -6.36 7.52
C MET A 115 21.18 -6.25 6.01
N GLY A 116 20.39 -5.37 5.41
CA GLY A 116 20.51 -5.04 4.00
C GLY A 116 20.20 -3.58 3.74
N ARG A 117 20.70 -3.09 2.62
CA ARG A 117 20.31 -1.79 2.10
C ARG A 117 19.00 -1.93 1.35
N VAL A 118 17.99 -1.20 1.79
CA VAL A 118 16.74 -1.05 1.06
C VAL A 118 16.73 0.27 0.32
N THR A 119 16.15 0.28 -0.88
CA THR A 119 15.94 1.50 -1.66
C THR A 119 14.54 1.50 -2.25
N TYR A 120 13.72 2.42 -1.78
CA TYR A 120 12.43 2.74 -2.38
C TYR A 120 12.63 3.73 -3.51
N ARG A 121 12.07 3.43 -4.69
CA ARG A 121 12.16 4.31 -5.87
C ARG A 121 10.82 4.41 -6.56
N LEU A 122 10.44 5.64 -6.87
CA LEU A 122 9.28 5.94 -7.69
C LEU A 122 9.75 6.14 -9.14
N VAL A 123 9.25 5.32 -10.07
CA VAL A 123 9.60 5.35 -11.49
C VAL A 123 8.35 5.68 -12.30
N PRO A 124 8.38 6.65 -13.23
CA PRO A 124 7.22 6.94 -14.08
C PRO A 124 6.84 5.71 -14.92
N GLU A 125 5.54 5.42 -15.00
CA GLU A 125 5.05 4.36 -15.88
C GLU A 125 5.15 4.82 -17.35
N GLY A 126 6.01 4.16 -18.14
CA GLY A 126 6.15 4.42 -19.57
C GLY A 126 6.51 5.86 -19.97
N ASN A 127 6.16 6.23 -21.21
CA ASN A 127 6.56 7.48 -21.84
C ASN A 127 5.58 8.63 -21.54
N GLY A 128 5.32 8.89 -20.26
CA GLY A 128 4.51 10.03 -19.79
C GLY A 128 3.20 9.69 -19.08
N GLY A 129 3.08 8.51 -18.46
CA GLY A 129 1.95 8.17 -17.60
C GLY A 129 1.85 9.12 -16.39
N GLU A 130 0.62 9.28 -15.88
CA GLU A 130 0.36 10.02 -14.64
C GLU A 130 0.47 9.12 -13.38
N THR A 131 0.74 7.83 -13.57
CA THR A 131 0.98 6.78 -12.58
C THR A 131 2.47 6.45 -12.50
N TYR A 132 2.86 5.89 -11.37
CA TYR A 132 4.23 5.53 -11.06
C TYR A 132 4.32 4.12 -10.49
N GLU A 133 5.40 3.44 -10.86
CA GLU A 133 5.83 2.20 -10.27
C GLU A 133 6.66 2.48 -9.01
N LEU A 134 6.22 1.95 -7.87
CA LEU A 134 6.98 1.95 -6.63
C LEU A 134 7.75 0.65 -6.49
N TYR A 135 9.07 0.75 -6.55
CA TYR A 135 9.99 -0.38 -6.34
C TYR A 135 10.59 -0.36 -4.95
N ARG A 136 10.84 -1.56 -4.41
CA ARG A 136 11.70 -1.82 -3.26
C ARG A 136 12.88 -2.68 -3.72
N ASP A 137 14.06 -2.07 -3.79
CA ASP A 137 15.30 -2.79 -4.07
C ASP A 137 15.96 -3.21 -2.74
N VAL A 138 16.37 -4.46 -2.63
CA VAL A 138 17.08 -5.00 -1.46
C VAL A 138 18.46 -5.48 -1.88
N ALA A 139 19.49 -4.94 -1.24
CA ALA A 139 20.88 -5.34 -1.39
C ALA A 139 21.41 -5.85 -0.03
N PRO A 140 21.51 -7.17 0.20
CA PRO A 140 22.01 -7.71 1.46
C PRO A 140 23.46 -7.27 1.70
N LEU A 141 23.79 -6.86 2.93
CA LEU A 141 25.14 -6.42 3.27
C LEU A 141 26.11 -7.60 3.35
N GLY A 142 27.38 -7.36 2.98
CA GLY A 142 28.43 -8.39 3.03
C GLY A 142 28.26 -9.54 2.04
N SER A 143 27.24 -9.48 1.18
CA SER A 143 26.86 -10.57 0.29
C SER A 143 27.27 -10.28 -1.16
N ARG A 144 27.53 -11.34 -1.94
CA ARG A 144 27.71 -11.25 -3.41
C ARG A 144 26.39 -11.40 -4.17
N TYR A 145 25.26 -11.48 -3.46
CA TYR A 145 23.97 -11.71 -4.08
C TYR A 145 23.52 -10.47 -4.86
N PRO A 146 22.86 -10.66 -6.01
CA PRO A 146 22.34 -9.55 -6.79
C PRO A 146 21.27 -8.79 -5.99
N VAL A 147 21.13 -7.50 -6.31
CA VAL A 147 20.05 -6.68 -5.77
C VAL A 147 18.71 -7.28 -6.18
N LYS A 148 17.89 -7.68 -5.20
CA LYS A 148 16.53 -8.14 -5.43
C LYS A 148 15.65 -6.92 -5.67
N LYS A 149 15.04 -6.84 -6.85
CA LYS A 149 14.07 -5.80 -7.20
C LYS A 149 12.67 -6.33 -6.99
N GLU A 150 11.87 -5.63 -6.19
CA GLU A 150 10.48 -5.97 -5.89
C GLU A 150 9.61 -4.80 -6.36
N LEU A 151 8.69 -5.06 -7.30
CA LEU A 151 7.63 -4.11 -7.62
C LEU A 151 6.59 -4.22 -6.50
N LEU A 152 6.35 -3.12 -5.79
CA LEU A 152 5.32 -3.07 -4.74
C LEU A 152 3.96 -2.72 -5.32
N SER A 153 3.93 -1.79 -6.28
CA SER A 153 2.71 -1.36 -6.97
C SER A 153 3.08 -0.56 -8.21
N ASP A 154 2.30 -0.69 -9.27
CA ASP A 154 2.30 0.12 -10.49
C ASP A 154 1.23 1.23 -10.47
N ARG A 155 0.40 1.27 -9.43
CA ARG A 155 -0.75 2.19 -9.29
C ARG A 155 -0.47 3.38 -8.38
N VAL A 156 0.79 3.70 -8.10
CA VAL A 156 1.14 4.80 -7.18
C VAL A 156 1.04 6.14 -7.90
N ARG A 157 0.27 7.07 -7.33
CA ARG A 157 0.18 8.46 -7.82
C ARG A 157 1.11 9.38 -7.07
N GLU A 158 1.21 9.19 -5.76
CA GLU A 158 2.04 10.02 -4.89
C GLU A 158 2.76 9.15 -3.86
N PHE A 159 4.05 9.42 -3.66
CA PHE A 159 4.81 8.88 -2.55
C PHE A 159 5.61 10.02 -1.94
N ARG A 160 5.26 10.44 -0.74
CA ARG A 160 5.85 11.58 -0.04
C ARG A 160 6.46 11.13 1.26
N VAL A 161 7.68 11.57 1.52
CA VAL A 161 8.38 11.35 2.77
C VAL A 161 8.80 12.68 3.37
N VAL A 162 8.56 12.86 4.67
CA VAL A 162 8.97 14.04 5.43
C VAL A 162 9.71 13.56 6.67
N TYR A 163 10.77 14.27 7.02
CA TYR A 163 11.71 13.93 8.08
C TYR A 163 11.67 15.02 9.16
N GLU A 164 11.63 14.61 10.42
CA GLU A 164 11.76 15.51 11.57
C GLU A 164 13.17 15.42 12.15
N ASP A 165 13.73 16.56 12.55
CA ASP A 165 14.99 16.63 13.28
C ASP A 165 14.78 16.65 14.82
N ARG A 166 15.87 16.74 15.58
CA ARG A 166 15.80 16.85 17.06
C ARG A 166 15.22 18.17 17.56
N ASN A 167 15.12 19.18 16.71
CA ASN A 167 14.55 20.50 17.02
C ASN A 167 13.09 20.61 16.55
N HIS A 168 12.45 19.51 16.16
CA HIS A 168 11.09 19.47 15.62
C HIS A 168 10.90 20.22 14.29
N HIS A 169 11.99 20.40 13.53
CA HIS A 169 11.92 20.94 12.18
C HIS A 169 11.69 19.84 11.15
N PHE A 170 10.72 20.09 10.26
CA PHE A 170 10.40 19.19 9.17
C PHE A 170 11.18 19.54 7.90
N SER A 171 11.77 18.53 7.27
CA SER A 171 12.44 18.62 5.98
C SER A 171 11.88 17.57 5.01
N ARG A 172 11.88 17.88 3.72
CA ARG A 172 11.51 16.94 2.64
C ARG A 172 12.69 16.12 2.14
N GLU A 173 13.89 16.49 2.56
CA GLU A 173 15.13 15.81 2.21
C GLU A 173 15.90 15.48 3.48
N TRP A 174 16.56 14.34 3.47
CA TRP A 174 17.47 13.94 4.53
C TRP A 174 18.72 13.33 3.92
N ASN A 175 19.88 13.74 4.42
CA ASN A 175 21.14 13.14 4.00
C ASN A 175 22.08 13.06 5.20
N SER A 176 22.18 11.86 5.78
CA SER A 176 23.08 11.58 6.90
C SER A 176 24.57 11.66 6.55
N ARG A 177 24.93 11.82 5.27
CA ARG A 177 26.30 12.14 4.81
C ARG A 177 26.53 13.64 4.66
N GLY A 178 25.46 14.43 4.61
CA GLY A 178 25.52 15.88 4.45
C GLY A 178 25.95 16.58 5.73
N ALA A 179 26.46 17.81 5.60
CA ALA A 179 26.94 18.59 6.74
C ALA A 179 25.86 18.84 7.81
N GLN A 180 24.60 18.99 7.39
CA GLN A 180 23.48 19.30 8.28
C GLN A 180 23.09 18.13 9.20
N TRP A 181 23.06 16.91 8.65
CA TRP A 181 22.53 15.71 9.35
C TRP A 181 23.58 14.62 9.53
N LYS A 182 24.85 14.99 9.50
CA LYS A 182 25.97 14.06 9.50
C LYS A 182 25.85 13.01 10.62
N ASP A 183 25.90 11.74 10.22
CA ASP A 183 25.86 10.56 11.10
C ASP A 183 24.61 10.50 12.00
N ARG A 184 23.47 11.04 11.52
CA ARG A 184 22.19 11.08 12.27
C ARG A 184 21.02 10.56 11.46
N LEU A 185 20.16 9.81 12.16
CA LEU A 185 18.82 9.45 11.69
C LEU A 185 17.85 10.61 11.99
N PRO A 186 16.78 10.74 11.20
CA PRO A 186 15.66 11.59 11.59
C PRO A 186 15.01 11.07 12.87
N THR A 187 14.45 11.96 13.69
CA THR A 187 13.74 11.56 14.92
C THR A 187 12.38 10.97 14.61
N LEU A 188 11.74 11.41 13.52
CA LEU A 188 10.49 10.89 13.00
C LEU A 188 10.54 10.92 11.47
N VAL A 189 10.00 9.88 10.84
CA VAL A 189 9.73 9.84 9.40
C VAL A 189 8.24 9.69 9.20
N ARG A 190 7.65 10.57 8.39
CA ARG A 190 6.25 10.50 7.97
C ARG A 190 6.20 10.12 6.50
N ILE A 191 5.36 9.14 6.18
CA ILE A 191 5.08 8.73 4.81
C ILE A 191 3.62 9.03 4.46
N GLU A 192 3.40 9.45 3.23
CA GLU A 192 2.08 9.55 2.61
C GLU A 192 2.15 8.87 1.24
N LEU A 193 1.34 7.84 1.07
CA LEU A 193 1.26 7.02 -0.14
C LEU A 193 -0.15 7.15 -0.72
N THR A 194 -0.25 7.57 -1.98
CA THR A 194 -1.54 7.62 -2.68
C THR A 194 -1.52 6.60 -3.82
N VAL A 195 -2.46 5.66 -3.75
CA VAL A 195 -2.66 4.59 -4.74
C VAL A 195 -3.98 4.84 -5.46
N GLU A 196 -4.03 4.56 -6.75
CA GLU A 196 -5.25 4.62 -7.55
C GLU A 196 -5.83 3.22 -7.77
N ASP A 197 -7.14 3.04 -7.58
CA ASP A 197 -7.79 1.77 -7.90
C ASP A 197 -8.13 1.66 -9.41
N GLU A 198 -8.63 0.49 -9.84
CA GLU A 198 -8.97 0.25 -11.25
C GLU A 198 -10.06 1.19 -11.81
N LYS A 199 -10.80 1.88 -10.94
CA LYS A 199 -11.83 2.87 -11.32
C LYS A 199 -11.29 4.30 -11.36
N GLY A 200 -10.00 4.49 -11.13
CA GLY A 200 -9.37 5.81 -11.08
C GLY A 200 -9.57 6.56 -9.76
N LYS A 201 -10.12 5.91 -8.73
CA LYS A 201 -10.32 6.55 -7.42
C LYS A 201 -9.02 6.44 -6.61
N ARG A 202 -8.66 7.55 -5.97
CA ARG A 202 -7.44 7.67 -5.18
C ARG A 202 -7.69 7.35 -3.71
N HIS A 203 -6.78 6.58 -3.14
CA HIS A 203 -6.75 6.19 -1.73
C HIS A 203 -5.42 6.60 -1.13
N THR A 204 -5.46 7.37 -0.04
CA THR A 204 -4.26 7.92 0.61
C THR A 204 -4.04 7.26 1.97
N PHE A 205 -2.85 6.71 2.14
CA PHE A 205 -2.39 6.04 3.34
C PHE A 205 -1.31 6.89 3.99
N ARG A 206 -1.42 7.10 5.31
CA ARG A 206 -0.48 7.88 6.10
C ARG A 206 0.08 7.03 7.21
N GLY A 207 1.39 7.14 7.42
CA GLY A 207 2.09 6.42 8.47
C GLY A 207 3.25 7.24 9.00
N GLN A 208 3.71 6.90 10.20
CA GLN A 208 4.91 7.50 10.77
C GLN A 208 5.70 6.44 11.54
N ALA A 209 7.02 6.59 11.53
CA ALA A 209 7.95 5.67 12.17
C ALA A 209 9.07 6.47 12.86
N HIS A 210 9.51 5.98 14.01
CA HIS A 210 10.69 6.48 14.72
C HIS A 210 11.84 5.51 14.46
N PRO A 211 12.84 5.89 13.65
CA PRO A 211 14.01 5.04 13.42
C PRO A 211 14.77 4.84 14.72
N GLU A 212 15.15 3.60 15.03
CA GLU A 212 15.89 3.28 16.24
C GLU A 212 17.36 3.74 16.13
N GLN A 213 17.84 4.48 17.14
CA GLN A 213 19.21 5.02 17.15
C GLN A 213 20.00 4.46 18.34
N ASP A 214 20.31 3.16 18.30
CA ASP A 214 20.72 2.40 19.49
C ASP A 214 22.24 2.39 19.80
N TRP A 215 22.92 3.53 19.67
CA TRP A 215 24.37 3.63 19.93
C TRP A 215 24.73 4.52 21.13
N MET A 216 23.78 4.76 22.05
CA MET A 216 24.01 5.59 23.24
C MET A 216 23.59 4.85 24.52
N GLU A 217 24.43 3.91 24.94
CA GLU A 217 24.77 3.68 26.35
C GLU A 217 26.30 3.73 26.51
#